data_AF-A0A8I1PPM4-F1
#
_entry.id   AF-A0A8I1PPM4-F1
#
_cell.length_a   1.000
_cell.length_b   1.000
_cell.length_c   1.000
_cell.angle_alpha   90.00
_cell.angle_beta   90.00
_cell.angle_gamma   90.00
#
_symmetry.space_group_name_H-M   'P 1'
#
loop_
_entity.id
_entity.type
_entity.pdbx_description
1 polymer ?
#
loop_
_entity_poly.entity_id
_entity_poly.type
_entity_poly.pdbx_seq_one_letter_code
_entity_poly.pdbx_strand_id
1 'polypeptide(L)' 'MGSLSIWHWLIVLIIVVLVFGTKKLRNLGSDLGGAVKGFKEGVKGADEEAISGAHDKNTGQTIEIDLSHTRDKVHEKREG' A
#
# COMPACT_ATOMS: atom_id res chain seq x y z
N MET A 1 -16.37 38.79 6.97
CA MET A 1 -14.94 38.42 7.02
C MET A 1 -14.79 36.96 6.58
N GLY A 2 -14.75 36.74 5.26
CA GLY A 2 -14.83 35.41 4.62
C GLY A 2 -13.49 34.65 4.56
N SER A 3 -12.70 34.70 5.62
CA SER A 3 -11.36 34.11 5.71
C SER A 3 -11.34 32.58 5.80
N LEU A 4 -12.51 31.91 5.83
CA LEU A 4 -12.65 30.46 5.84
C LEU A 4 -13.23 29.90 4.53
N SER A 5 -13.09 30.64 3.42
CA SER A 5 -13.54 30.15 2.11
C SER A 5 -12.69 28.94 1.69
N ILE A 6 -13.35 27.82 1.38
CA ILE A 6 -12.74 26.61 0.82
C ILE A 6 -11.80 26.95 -0.37
N TRP A 7 -12.12 28.02 -1.11
CA TRP A 7 -11.30 28.52 -2.22
C TRP A 7 -9.88 28.94 -1.82
N HIS A 8 -9.69 29.45 -0.60
CA HIS A 8 -8.36 29.83 -0.11
C HIS A 8 -7.50 28.59 0.11
N TRP A 9 -8.07 27.53 0.70
CA TRP A 9 -7.38 26.26 0.92
C TRP A 9 -6.97 25.58 -0.39
N LEU A 10 -7.80 25.66 -1.43
CA LEU A 10 -7.46 25.19 -2.78
C LEU A 10 -6.22 25.88 -3.36
N ILE A 11 -6.16 27.21 -3.26
CA ILE A 11 -5.01 28.00 -3.73
C ILE A 11 -3.75 27.67 -2.94
N VAL A 12 -3.85 27.56 -1.61
CA VAL A 12 -2.70 27.24 -0.76
C VAL A 12 -2.16 25.85 -1.07
N LEU A 13 -3.03 24.87 -1.26
CA LEU A 13 -2.65 23.49 -1.58
C LEU A 13 -1.85 23.43 -2.89
N ILE A 14 -2.30 24.16 -3.92
CA ILE A 14 -1.57 24.26 -5.20
C ILE A 14 -0.17 24.84 -4.99
N ILE A 15 -0.03 25.93 -4.23
CA ILE A 15 1.27 26.55 -3.98
C ILE A 15 2.20 25.59 -3.22
N VAL A 16 1.70 24.88 -2.22
CA VAL A 16 2.48 23.89 -1.47
C VAL A 16 2.99 22.78 -2.40
N VAL A 17 2.13 22.26 -3.29
CA VAL A 17 2.54 21.24 -4.27
C VAL A 17 3.61 21.76 -5.24
N LEU A 18 3.52 23.03 -5.66
CA LEU A 18 4.51 23.66 -6.55
C LEU A 18 5.86 23.88 -5.86
N VAL A 19 5.86 24.32 -4.60
CA VAL A 19 7.09 24.60 -3.83
C VAL A 19 7.82 23.30 -3.48
N PHE A 20 7.09 22.29 -3.01
CA PHE A 20 7.69 21.00 -2.63
C PHE A 20 7.91 20.08 -3.83
N GLY A 21 7.21 20.32 -4.94
CA GLY A 21 7.19 19.48 -6.12
C GLY A 21 6.41 18.17 -5.91
N THR A 22 5.79 17.67 -6.99
CA THR A 22 4.99 16.43 -6.95
C THR A 22 5.81 15.19 -6.60
N LYS A 23 7.14 15.21 -6.86
CA LYS A 23 8.03 14.07 -6.63
C LYS A 23 8.30 13.81 -5.14
N LYS A 24 8.47 14.86 -4.32
CA LYS A 24 8.62 14.72 -2.86
C LYS A 24 7.29 14.43 -2.18
N LEU A 25 6.20 15.08 -2.60
CA LEU A 25 4.86 14.79 -2.09
C LEU A 25 4.42 13.36 -2.39
N ARG A 26 4.80 12.79 -3.55
CA ARG A 26 4.43 11.40 -3.88
C ARG A 26 5.17 10.37 -3.03
N ASN A 27 6.47 10.55 -2.79
CA ASN A 27 7.22 9.61 -1.94
C ASN A 27 6.73 9.67 -0.49
N LEU A 28 6.66 10.86 0.11
CA LEU A 28 6.16 11.00 1.49
C LEU A 28 4.66 10.68 1.59
N GLY A 29 3.87 11.04 0.58
CA GLY A 29 2.44 10.77 0.52
C GLY A 29 2.12 9.29 0.28
N SER A 30 3.00 8.52 -0.37
CA SER A 30 2.86 7.07 -0.49
C SER A 30 3.07 6.40 0.86
N ASP A 31 4.09 6.82 1.61
CA ASP A 31 4.42 6.25 2.92
C ASP A 31 3.35 6.59 3.97
N LEU A 32 2.95 7.86 4.03
CA LEU A 32 1.87 8.32 4.90
C LEU A 32 0.50 7.81 4.44
N GLY A 33 0.27 7.75 3.13
CA GLY A 33 -0.96 7.27 2.52
C GLY A 33 -1.17 5.78 2.76
N GLY A 34 -0.11 4.97 2.74
CA GLY A 34 -0.15 3.55 3.10
C GLY A 34 -0.56 3.34 4.57
N ALA A 35 0.04 4.09 5.49
CA ALA A 35 -0.31 4.02 6.92
C ALA A 35 -1.77 4.43 7.18
N VAL A 36 -2.25 5.49 6.53
CA VAL A 36 -3.65 5.95 6.64
C VAL A 36 -4.62 4.99 5.95
N LYS A 37 -4.22 4.33 4.86
CA LYS A 37 -5.04 3.31 4.18
C LYS A 37 -5.33 2.13 5.11
N GLY A 38 -4.31 1.58 5.78
CA GLY A 38 -4.49 0.50 6.75
C GLY A 38 -5.33 0.92 7.96
N PHE A 39 -5.19 2.17 8.43
CA PHE A 39 -6.05 2.72 9.48
C PHE A 39 -7.51 2.82 9.03
N LYS A 40 -7.77 3.32 7.83
CA LYS A 40 -9.14 3.39 7.27
C LYS A 40 -9.73 2.00 7.04
N GLU A 41 -8.94 1.06 6.55
CA GLU A 41 -9.36 -0.34 6.36
C GLU A 41 -9.64 -1.03 7.69
N GLY A 42 -8.86 -0.77 8.74
CA GLY A 42 -9.12 -1.30 10.08
C GLY A 42 -10.35 -0.68 10.75
N VAL A 43 -10.55 0.64 10.62
CA VAL A 43 -11.74 1.33 11.15
C VAL A 43 -13.00 0.89 10.40
N LYS A 44 -12.92 0.79 9.07
CA LYS A 44 -14.05 0.34 8.25
C LYS A 44 -14.28 -1.17 8.42
N GLY A 45 -13.21 -1.95 8.60
CA GLY A 45 -13.26 -3.37 8.92
C GLY A 45 -13.94 -3.65 10.26
N ALA A 46 -13.74 -2.82 11.28
CA ALA A 46 -14.46 -2.95 12.55
C ALA A 46 -15.97 -2.70 12.44
N ASP A 47 -16.41 -1.87 11.49
CA ASP A 47 -17.84 -1.66 11.17
C ASP A 47 -18.39 -2.74 10.20
N GLU A 48 -17.55 -3.31 9.33
CA GLU A 48 -17.95 -4.23 8.24
C GLU A 48 -17.65 -5.71 8.55
N GLU A 49 -16.98 -6.06 9.67
CA GLU A 49 -16.81 -7.44 10.15
C GLU A 49 -18.13 -8.09 10.60
N ALA A 50 -19.21 -7.30 10.69
CA ALA A 50 -20.57 -7.84 10.78
C ALA A 50 -21.09 -8.37 9.43
N ILE A 51 -20.51 -8.00 8.28
CA ILE A 51 -21.02 -8.35 6.94
C ILE A 51 -19.89 -8.50 5.91
N SER A 52 -19.24 -9.67 5.91
CA SER A 52 -18.51 -10.28 4.79
C SER A 52 -17.13 -9.72 4.38
N GLY A 53 -16.15 -10.62 4.34
CA GLY A 53 -14.76 -10.33 4.04
C GLY A 53 -14.42 -10.07 2.57
N ALA A 54 -13.11 -9.82 2.40
CA ALA A 54 -12.30 -9.68 1.18
C ALA A 54 -12.21 -8.28 0.56
N HIS A 55 -11.02 -7.66 0.67
CA HIS A 55 -10.41 -6.96 -0.46
C HIS A 55 -8.90 -6.70 -0.27
N ASP A 56 -8.08 -7.76 -0.31
CA ASP A 56 -6.65 -7.62 -0.54
C ASP A 56 -6.41 -7.29 -2.02
N LYS A 57 -6.02 -6.04 -2.28
CA LYS A 57 -5.48 -5.62 -3.59
C LYS A 57 -4.06 -5.11 -3.39
N ASN A 58 -3.12 -6.00 -3.70
CA ASN A 58 -1.82 -5.72 -4.32
C ASN A 58 -0.83 -4.92 -3.47
N THR A 59 0.14 -5.63 -2.90
CA THR A 59 1.52 -5.14 -2.76
C THR A 59 2.47 -6.33 -2.77
N GLY A 60 3.32 -6.38 -3.80
CA GLY A 60 4.68 -6.93 -3.70
C GLY A 60 4.82 -8.45 -3.70
N GLN A 61 4.86 -9.05 -4.89
CA GLN A 61 5.96 -9.92 -5.32
C GLN A 61 6.64 -10.77 -4.22
N THR A 62 5.96 -11.79 -3.70
CA THR A 62 6.61 -12.92 -3.00
C THR A 62 7.22 -13.82 -4.07
N ILE A 63 8.51 -13.65 -4.35
CA ILE A 63 9.34 -14.63 -5.06
C ILE A 63 9.63 -15.76 -4.07
N GLU A 64 8.65 -16.61 -3.83
CA GLU A 64 8.85 -17.93 -3.24
C GLU A 64 8.65 -18.95 -4.36
N ILE A 65 9.63 -19.02 -5.26
CA ILE A 65 9.78 -20.17 -6.13
C ILE A 65 10.50 -21.23 -5.29
N ASP A 66 9.66 -21.99 -4.61
CA ASP A 66 9.59 -23.43 -4.80
C ASP A 66 10.86 -24.21 -4.49
N LEU A 67 10.82 -24.82 -3.31
CA LEU A 67 11.71 -25.82 -2.73
C LEU A 67 11.73 -27.16 -3.52
N SER A 68 11.64 -27.12 -4.85
CA SER A 68 11.58 -28.30 -5.72
C SER A 68 12.95 -28.78 -6.22
N HIS A 69 13.98 -27.93 -6.23
CA HIS A 69 15.33 -28.30 -6.69
C HIS A 69 16.16 -29.13 -5.69
N THR A 70 15.59 -29.50 -4.54
CA THR A 70 16.20 -30.39 -3.52
C THR A 70 15.60 -31.80 -3.52
N ARG A 71 14.72 -32.16 -4.47
CA ARG A 71 14.22 -33.54 -4.59
C ARG A 71 14.89 -34.39 -5.68
N ASP A 72 15.71 -33.82 -6.56
CA ASP A 72 16.31 -34.59 -7.66
C ASP A 72 17.56 -35.38 -7.26
N LYS A 73 18.27 -34.98 -6.19
CA LYS A 73 19.52 -35.65 -5.78
C LYS A 73 19.34 -36.96 -5.00
N VAL A 74 18.12 -37.32 -4.61
CA VAL A 74 17.86 -38.55 -3.82
C VAL A 74 17.64 -39.77 -4.71
N HIS A 75 17.21 -39.58 -5.95
CA HIS A 75 16.89 -40.69 -6.85
C HIS A 75 18.09 -41.26 -7.63
N GLU A 76 19.18 -40.51 -7.82
CA GLU A 76 20.34 -41.02 -8.57
C GLU A 76 21.25 -41.95 -7.76
N LYS A 77 21.16 -41.94 -6.41
CA LYS A 77 22.04 -42.76 -5.55
C LYS A 77 21.52 -44.16 -5.23
N ARG A 78 20.47 -44.62 -5.92
CA ARG A 78 19.86 -45.96 -5.74
C ARG A 78 19.96 -46.87 -6.96
N GLU A 79 20.69 -46.47 -7.99
CA GLU A 79 20.84 -47.25 -9.25
C GLU A 79 22.32 -47.49 -9.62
N GLY A 80 23.26 -47.27 -8.69
CA GLY A 80 24.70 -47.55 -8.86
C GLY A 80 25.22 -48.54 -7.82
#